data_AF-A0A835UL01-F1
#
_entry.id   AF-A0A835UL01-F1
#
_cell.length_a   1.000
_cell.length_b   1.000
_cell.length_c   1.000
_cell.angle_alpha   90.00
_cell.angle_beta   90.00
_cell.angle_gamma   90.00
#
_symmetry.space_group_name_H-M   'P 1'
#
loop_
_entity.id
_entity.type
_entity.pdbx_description
1 polymer ?
#
loop_
_entity_poly.entity_id
_entity_poly.type
_entity_poly.pdbx_seq_one_letter_code
_entity_poly.pdbx_strand_id
1 'polypeptide(L)'
;MAEKGEREANKRDFTKLELKPDHVNRPLWACADGRIFLETFSPLYKQAYDFLIAIAEPVCRPESMHEYNLTPHSLYAAVSVGLETETIVNVLNKLSKTKLPKRDG
;
A
#
# COMPACT_ATOMS: atom_id res chain seq x y z
N MET A 1 -4.21 -19.91 -24.73
CA MET A 1 -4.74 -18.63 -24.20
C MET A 1 -5.21 -18.70 -22.74
N ALA A 2 -5.39 -19.87 -22.12
CA ALA A 2 -5.86 -20.01 -20.73
C ALA A 2 -4.78 -19.79 -19.63
N GLU A 3 -3.50 -20.04 -19.92
CA GLU A 3 -2.43 -20.04 -18.88
C GLU A 3 -2.05 -18.66 -18.31
N LYS A 4 -2.41 -17.55 -18.98
CA LYS A 4 -2.06 -16.20 -18.52
C LYS A 4 -2.96 -15.71 -17.37
N GLY A 5 -4.24 -16.11 -17.36
CA GLY A 5 -5.20 -15.70 -16.34
C GLY A 5 -5.02 -16.38 -14.98
N GLU A 6 -4.64 -17.66 -14.99
CA GLU A 6 -4.41 -18.43 -13.74
C GLU A 6 -3.14 -17.99 -13.00
N ARG A 7 -2.08 -17.61 -13.74
CA ARG A 7 -0.84 -17.09 -13.13
C ARG A 7 -1.00 -15.72 -12.48
N GLU A 8 -1.88 -14.85 -13.02
CA GLU A 8 -2.20 -13.56 -12.39
C GLU A 8 -3.13 -13.71 -11.18
N ALA A 9 -4.07 -14.64 -11.23
CA ALA A 9 -4.97 -14.92 -10.10
C ALA A 9 -4.19 -15.36 -8.85
N ASN A 10 -3.14 -16.18 -9.03
CA ASN A 10 -2.29 -16.66 -7.93
C ASN A 10 -1.48 -15.51 -7.27
N LYS A 11 -1.08 -14.48 -8.04
CA LYS A 11 -0.38 -13.30 -7.49
C LYS A 11 -1.25 -12.37 -6.65
N ARG A 12 -2.57 -12.57 -6.65
CA ARG A 12 -3.55 -11.73 -5.92
C ARG A 12 -4.24 -12.49 -4.79
N ASP A 13 -3.73 -13.68 -4.44
CA ASP A 13 -4.18 -14.40 -3.26
C ASP A 13 -3.56 -13.78 -2.00
N PHE A 14 -4.39 -13.10 -1.22
CA PHE A 14 -4.01 -12.45 0.04
C PHE A 14 -4.63 -13.14 1.27
N THR A 15 -5.17 -14.36 1.12
CA THR A 15 -5.85 -15.09 2.21
C THR A 15 -4.95 -15.41 3.40
N LYS A 16 -3.62 -15.45 3.19
CA LYS A 16 -2.62 -15.76 4.22
C LYS A 16 -2.01 -14.52 4.89
N LEU A 17 -2.51 -13.32 4.61
CA LEU A 17 -2.00 -12.11 5.24
C LEU A 17 -2.34 -12.08 6.73
N GLU A 18 -1.31 -12.03 7.57
CA GLU A 18 -1.47 -11.86 9.00
C GLU A 18 -1.72 -10.39 9.35
N LEU A 19 -2.81 -10.16 10.09
CA LEU A 19 -3.11 -8.86 10.68
C LEU A 19 -2.19 -8.60 11.88
N LYS A 20 -1.76 -7.35 12.04
CA LYS A 20 -1.11 -6.89 13.27
C LYS A 20 -2.15 -6.82 14.41
N PRO A 21 -1.75 -7.02 15.68
CA PRO A 21 -2.68 -6.99 16.81
C PRO A 21 -3.52 -5.70 16.91
N ASP A 22 -2.99 -4.57 16.46
CA ASP A 22 -3.62 -3.25 16.49
C ASP A 22 -4.12 -2.81 15.10
N HIS A 23 -4.40 -3.74 14.18
CA HIS A 23 -4.81 -3.45 12.80
C HIS A 23 -6.05 -2.54 12.68
N VAL A 24 -6.94 -2.54 13.67
CA VAL A 24 -8.11 -1.65 13.72
C VAL A 24 -7.73 -0.17 13.70
N ASN A 25 -6.54 0.18 14.21
CA ASN A 25 -6.03 1.55 14.26
C ASN A 25 -5.18 1.92 13.05
N ARG A 26 -5.06 1.03 12.06
CA ARG A 26 -4.14 1.17 10.91
C ARG A 26 -4.95 1.31 9.62
N PRO A 27 -4.79 2.39 8.85
CA PRO A 27 -5.67 2.69 7.71
C PRO A 27 -5.30 1.98 6.39
N LEU A 28 -4.12 1.37 6.29
CA LEU A 28 -3.60 0.88 5.01
C LEU A 28 -3.58 -0.64 4.88
N TRP A 29 -3.80 -1.12 3.66
CA TRP A 29 -3.42 -2.44 3.20
C TRP A 29 -2.35 -2.29 2.12
N ALA A 30 -1.13 -2.79 2.37
CA ALA A 30 -0.05 -2.77 1.41
C ALA A 30 0.16 -4.16 0.80
N CYS A 31 -0.07 -4.29 -0.50
CA CYS A 31 0.03 -5.55 -1.24
C CYS A 31 1.43 -5.76 -1.84
N ALA A 32 1.80 -7.01 -2.08
CA ALA A 32 3.10 -7.39 -2.64
C ALA A 32 3.32 -6.92 -4.10
N ASP A 33 2.24 -6.60 -4.80
CA ASP A 33 2.26 -6.10 -6.17
C ASP A 33 2.31 -4.56 -6.28
N GLY A 34 2.50 -3.86 -5.15
CA GLY A 34 2.60 -2.40 -5.11
C GLY A 34 1.27 -1.66 -4.92
N ARG A 35 0.13 -2.38 -4.96
CA ARG A 35 -1.18 -1.77 -4.66
C ARG A 35 -1.31 -1.44 -3.18
N ILE A 36 -1.91 -0.29 -2.91
CA ILE A 36 -2.23 0.17 -1.56
C ILE A 36 -3.72 0.53 -1.50
N PHE A 37 -4.41 -0.03 -0.52
CA PHE A 37 -5.77 0.38 -0.18
C PHE A 37 -5.76 1.24 1.08
N LEU A 38 -6.49 2.35 1.05
CA LEU A 38 -6.64 3.30 2.16
C LEU A 38 -8.10 3.37 2.61
N GLU A 39 -8.35 3.05 3.87
CA GLU A 39 -9.66 3.17 4.51
C GLU A 39 -9.93 4.62 4.95
N THR A 40 -10.97 5.23 4.41
CA THR A 40 -11.29 6.66 4.66
C THR A 40 -11.93 6.91 6.02
N PHE A 41 -12.52 5.87 6.61
CA PHE A 41 -13.19 5.89 7.91
C PHE A 41 -12.23 5.78 9.10
N SER A 42 -10.93 5.62 8.87
CA SER A 42 -9.93 5.58 9.94
C SER A 42 -9.67 6.99 10.50
N PRO A 43 -9.48 7.15 11.82
CA PRO A 43 -9.06 8.42 12.40
C PRO A 43 -7.68 8.89 11.88
N LEU A 44 -6.86 7.98 11.34
CA LEU A 44 -5.56 8.29 10.74
C LEU A 44 -5.64 8.56 9.23
N TYR A 45 -6.84 8.61 8.65
CA TYR A 45 -7.04 8.80 7.21
C TYR A 45 -6.24 9.98 6.67
N LYS A 46 -6.35 11.16 7.28
CA LYS A 46 -5.68 12.37 6.78
C LYS A 46 -4.17 12.19 6.71
N GLN A 47 -3.56 11.60 7.73
CA GLN A 47 -2.12 11.35 7.76
C GLN A 47 -1.70 10.36 6.66
N ALA A 48 -2.47 9.29 6.48
CA ALA A 48 -2.20 8.29 5.46
C ALA A 48 -2.42 8.83 4.05
N TYR A 49 -3.47 9.64 3.85
CA TYR A 49 -3.77 10.32 2.59
C TYR A 49 -2.63 11.27 2.19
N ASP A 50 -2.24 12.19 3.08
CA ASP A 50 -1.18 13.17 2.82
C ASP A 50 0.14 12.46 2.47
N PHE A 51 0.43 11.35 3.16
CA PHE A 51 1.59 10.50 2.87
C PHE A 51 1.50 9.81 1.50
N LEU A 52 0.37 9.17 1.16
CA LEU A 52 0.22 8.47 -0.12
C LEU A 52 0.26 9.42 -1.32
N ILE A 53 -0.24 10.65 -1.19
CA ILE A 53 -0.10 11.67 -2.24
C ILE A 53 1.37 11.96 -2.58
N ALA A 54 2.28 11.85 -1.59
CA ALA A 54 3.70 12.11 -1.80
C ALA A 54 4.45 10.93 -2.42
N ILE A 55 3.95 9.69 -2.27
CA ILE A 55 4.73 8.47 -2.60
C ILE A 55 4.09 7.52 -3.61
N ALA A 56 2.83 7.72 -3.97
CA ALA A 56 2.05 6.76 -4.77
C ALA A 56 1.14 7.46 -5.78
N GLU A 57 0.80 6.76 -6.86
CA GLU A 57 -0.15 7.25 -7.86
C GLU A 57 -1.58 6.85 -7.48
N PRO A 58 -2.56 7.76 -7.51
CA PRO A 58 -3.95 7.40 -7.24
C PRO A 58 -4.56 6.61 -8.41
N VAL A 59 -5.24 5.52 -8.10
CA VAL A 59 -6.00 4.72 -9.07
C VAL A 59 -7.49 5.08 -9.02
N CYS A 60 -8.10 4.99 -7.84
CA CYS A 60 -9.49 5.40 -7.62
C CYS A 60 -9.71 5.91 -6.19
N ARG A 61 -10.74 6.75 -5.98
CA ARG A 61 -11.05 7.37 -4.69
C ARG A 61 -12.56 7.40 -4.40
N PRO A 62 -13.22 6.24 -4.23
CA PRO A 62 -14.60 6.17 -3.78
C PRO A 62 -14.71 6.49 -2.27
N GLU A 63 -15.93 6.73 -1.80
CA GLU A 63 -16.20 7.26 -0.46
C GLU A 63 -15.53 6.50 0.70
N SER A 64 -15.51 5.16 0.66
CA SER A 64 -15.06 4.34 1.80
C SER A 64 -13.63 3.81 1.70
N MET A 65 -13.09 3.64 0.48
CA MET A 65 -11.80 2.97 0.29
C MET A 65 -11.09 3.46 -0.97
N HIS A 66 -9.93 4.10 -0.82
CA HIS A 66 -9.13 4.56 -1.95
C HIS A 66 -8.13 3.49 -2.37
N GLU A 67 -7.79 3.49 -3.67
CA GLU A 67 -6.73 2.65 -4.22
C GLU A 67 -5.61 3.52 -4.80
N TYR A 68 -4.38 3.16 -4.45
CA TYR A 68 -3.15 3.77 -4.93
C TYR A 68 -2.20 2.69 -5.43
N ASN A 69 -1.24 3.09 -6.26
CA ASN A 69 -0.22 2.20 -6.78
C ASN A 69 1.17 2.79 -6.55
N LEU A 70 2.06 1.99 -5.94
CA LEU A 70 3.48 2.30 -5.87
C LEU A 70 4.11 1.94 -7.21
N THR A 71 4.73 2.94 -7.83
CA THR A 71 5.46 2.79 -9.09
C THR A 71 6.91 3.22 -8.89
N PRO A 72 7.85 2.74 -9.73
CA PRO A 72 9.20 3.28 -9.72
C PRO A 72 9.24 4.80 -9.91
N HIS A 73 8.30 5.36 -10.69
CA HIS A 73 8.22 6.80 -10.95
C HIS A 73 7.78 7.59 -9.71
N SER A 74 6.69 7.17 -9.05
CA SER A 74 6.20 7.83 -7.83
C SER A 74 7.22 7.76 -6.69
N LEU A 75 7.90 6.63 -6.50
CA LEU A 75 8.97 6.50 -5.51
C LEU A 75 10.19 7.37 -5.85
N TYR A 76 10.59 7.44 -7.13
CA TYR A 76 11.67 8.32 -7.54
C TYR A 76 11.34 9.80 -7.30
N ALA A 77 10.10 10.20 -7.58
CA ALA A 77 9.63 11.55 -7.30
C ALA A 77 9.66 11.86 -5.80
N ALA A 78 9.19 10.93 -4.95
CA ALA A 78 9.23 11.06 -3.50
C ALA A 78 10.66 11.27 -2.97
N VAL A 79 11.61 10.46 -3.46
CA VAL A 79 13.03 10.59 -3.06
C VAL A 79 13.63 11.91 -3.54
N SER A 80 13.26 12.36 -4.74
CA SER A 80 13.73 13.62 -5.33
C SER A 80 13.26 14.87 -4.57
N VAL A 81 12.13 14.79 -3.85
CA VAL A 81 11.64 15.86 -2.95
C VAL A 81 12.17 15.73 -1.52
N GLY A 82 13.06 14.76 -1.26
CA GLY A 82 13.76 14.61 0.02
C GLY A 82 13.18 13.57 0.97
N LEU A 83 12.26 12.69 0.52
CA LEU A 83 11.81 11.57 1.35
C LEU A 83 12.81 10.42 1.30
N GLU A 84 13.37 10.06 2.44
CA GLU A 84 14.26 8.91 2.54
C GLU A 84 13.48 7.59 2.41
N THR A 85 14.07 6.63 1.69
CA THR A 85 13.49 5.28 1.50
C THR A 85 13.15 4.61 2.83
N GLU A 86 14.03 4.74 3.83
CA GLU A 86 13.79 4.18 5.16
C GLU A 86 12.57 4.81 5.83
N THR A 87 12.39 6.13 5.68
CA THR A 87 11.21 6.84 6.17
C THR A 87 9.94 6.32 5.49
N ILE A 88 9.96 6.13 4.17
CA ILE A 88 8.82 5.57 3.41
C ILE A 88 8.44 4.19 3.96
N VAL A 89 9.41 3.29 4.11
CA VAL A 89 9.19 1.93 4.63
C VAL A 89 8.66 1.97 6.07
N ASN A 90 9.23 2.82 6.92
CA ASN A 90 8.83 2.95 8.32
C ASN A 90 7.39 3.48 8.46
N VAL A 91 7.01 4.48 7.66
CA VAL A 91 5.65 5.03 7.67
C VAL A 91 4.65 4.01 7.11
N LEU A 92 4.95 3.35 6.00
CA LEU A 92 4.13 2.27 5.46
C LEU A 92 3.93 1.16 6.50
N ASN A 93 4.98 0.74 7.21
CA ASN A 93 4.86 -0.30 8.23
C ASN A 93 4.05 0.18 9.45
N LYS A 94 4.11 1.46 9.81
CA LYS A 94 3.28 2.04 10.89
C LYS A 94 1.81 2.11 10.50
N LEU A 95 1.50 2.47 9.26
CA LEU A 95 0.11 2.65 8.80
C LEU A 95 -0.52 1.38 8.23
N SER A 96 0.25 0.35 7.87
CA SER A 96 -0.25 -0.91 7.29
C SER A 96 -0.79 -1.86 8.34
N LYS A 97 -2.02 -2.34 8.14
CA LYS A 97 -2.69 -3.38 8.93
C LYS A 97 -1.93 -4.69 8.95
N THR A 98 -1.28 -5.03 7.86
CA THR A 98 -0.49 -6.25 7.69
C THR A 98 1.00 -5.94 7.78
N LYS A 99 1.81 -6.96 8.00
CA LYS A 99 3.26 -6.85 7.80
C LYS A 99 3.52 -6.50 6.34
N LEU A 100 4.47 -5.61 6.09
CA LEU A 100 4.86 -5.32 4.72
C LEU A 100 5.40 -6.59 4.06
N PRO A 101 5.04 -6.85 2.79
CA PRO A 101 5.57 -7.99 2.05
C PRO A 101 7.10 -7.84 1.96
N LYS A 102 7.81 -8.95 2.19
CA LYS A 102 9.24 -8.99 1.92
C LYS A 102 9.41 -9.05 0.41
N ARG A 103 10.49 -8.45 -0.09
CA ARG A 103 10.91 -8.68 -1.47
C ARG A 103 11.28 -10.15 -1.58
N ASP A 104 10.44 -10.95 -2.23
CA ASP A 104 10.85 -12.27 -2.68
C ASP A 104 11.95 -12.02 -3.74
N GLY A 105 13.14 -12.56 -3.47
CA GLY A 105 14.32 -12.41 -4.31
C GLY A 105 14.15 -13.05 -5.69
#